data_AF-A0A4R5DB73-F1
#
_entry.id   AF-A0A4R5DB73-F1
#
_cell.length_a   1.000
_cell.length_b   1.000
_cell.length_c   1.000
_cell.angle_alpha   90.00
_cell.angle_beta   90.00
_cell.angle_gamma   90.00
#
_symmetry.space_group_name_H-M   'P 1'
#
loop_
_entity.id
_entity.type
_entity.pdbx_description
1 polymer ?
#
loop_
_entity_poly.entity_id
_entity_poly.type
_entity_poly.pdbx_seq_one_letter_code
_entity_poly.pdbx_strand_id
1 'polypeptide(L)'
;MAAGVDGRALLSGVMAPLVTPMERPGVPSAAAASALLEALARAGVRSLMLFGSAAFAEQPTPVVAYNMPRYSNPLTPELFDEVLAMPHVVGVKDSSGDLALFGHVVAAARRRPGVGVSQGSETQLVAGLEGGADGIEAALRPARSARGQGRPGLTQALPTAPLP
;
A
#
# COMPACT_ATOMS: atom_id res chain seq x y z
N MET A 1 22.82 7.26 16.78
CA MET A 1 22.08 7.66 15.57
C MET A 1 21.63 6.39 14.86
N ALA A 2 20.33 6.17 14.70
CA ALA A 2 19.84 5.01 13.96
C ALA A 2 20.43 5.06 12.55
N ALA A 3 21.00 3.96 12.06
CA ALA A 3 21.47 3.86 10.69
C ALA A 3 20.35 4.33 9.75
N GLY A 4 20.65 5.29 8.86
CA GLY A 4 19.65 5.90 8.00
C GLY A 4 18.94 4.82 7.18
N VAL A 5 17.68 4.56 7.51
CA VAL A 5 16.88 3.59 6.77
C VAL A 5 16.46 4.22 5.45
N ASP A 6 16.87 3.62 4.34
CA ASP A 6 16.44 4.04 3.01
C ASP A 6 14.97 3.66 2.79
N GLY A 7 14.13 4.67 2.62
CA GLY A 7 12.72 4.53 2.32
C GLY A 7 12.42 3.70 1.08
N ARG A 8 13.29 3.77 0.06
CA ARG A 8 13.10 2.96 -1.16
C ARG A 8 13.28 1.48 -0.87
N ALA A 9 14.26 1.13 -0.03
CA ALA A 9 14.44 -0.24 0.42
C ALA A 9 13.27 -0.72 1.30
N LEU A 10 12.68 0.15 2.14
CA LEU A 10 11.46 -0.16 2.91
C LEU A 10 10.23 -0.39 2.02
N LEU A 11 10.12 0.33 0.90
CA LEU A 11 9.01 0.15 -0.04
C LEU A 11 9.25 -1.00 -1.03
N SER A 12 10.41 -1.68 -0.95
CA SER A 12 10.74 -2.81 -1.82
C SER A 12 10.19 -4.14 -1.30
N GLY A 13 9.47 -4.88 -2.15
CA GLY A 13 8.92 -6.19 -1.84
C GLY A 13 7.44 -6.16 -1.43
N VAL A 14 7.03 -7.10 -0.58
CA VAL A 14 5.62 -7.22 -0.14
C VAL A 14 5.41 -6.44 1.17
N MET A 15 4.61 -5.39 1.08
CA MET A 15 4.09 -4.64 2.23
C MET A 15 2.65 -5.06 2.52
N ALA A 16 2.32 -5.24 3.79
CA ALA A 16 0.97 -5.57 4.22
C ALA A 16 0.47 -4.57 5.28
N PRO A 17 -0.81 -4.14 5.20
CA PRO A 17 -1.44 -3.44 6.31
C PRO A 17 -1.50 -4.35 7.53
N LEU A 18 -1.03 -3.88 8.68
CA LEU A 18 -1.23 -4.59 9.93
C LEU A 18 -2.64 -4.28 10.44
N VAL A 19 -3.50 -5.30 10.42
CA VAL A 19 -4.79 -5.23 11.10
C VAL A 19 -4.54 -5.38 12.60
N THR A 20 -5.02 -4.45 13.41
CA THR A 20 -4.97 -4.56 14.88
C THR A 20 -5.78 -5.77 15.31
N PRO A 21 -5.16 -6.85 15.81
CA PRO A 21 -5.91 -8.02 16.24
C PRO A 21 -6.68 -7.68 17.50
N MET A 22 -7.92 -8.12 17.57
CA MET A 22 -8.82 -7.83 18.68
C MET A 22 -9.14 -9.13 19.40
N GLU A 23 -9.07 -9.16 20.73
CA GLU A 23 -9.61 -10.29 21.50
C GLU A 23 -11.15 -10.28 21.44
N ARG A 24 -11.72 -9.07 21.46
CA ARG A 24 -13.14 -8.73 21.41
C ARG A 24 -13.30 -7.31 20.84
N PRO A 25 -14.50 -6.89 20.37
CA PRO A 25 -14.71 -5.55 19.85
C PRO A 25 -14.21 -4.46 20.82
N GLY A 26 -13.36 -3.56 20.32
CA GLY A 26 -12.77 -2.46 21.09
C GLY A 26 -11.59 -2.84 22.00
N VAL A 27 -11.22 -4.12 22.12
CA VAL A 27 -10.09 -4.56 22.96
C VAL A 27 -8.99 -5.22 22.10
N PRO A 28 -7.85 -4.54 21.88
CA PRO A 28 -6.70 -5.11 21.18
C PRO A 28 -6.08 -6.31 21.92
N SER A 29 -5.58 -7.29 21.16
CA SER A 29 -4.91 -8.48 21.70
C SER A 29 -3.42 -8.47 21.36
N ALA A 30 -2.58 -8.31 22.39
CA ALA A 30 -1.12 -8.36 22.23
C ALA A 30 -0.63 -9.75 21.78
N ALA A 31 -1.20 -10.83 22.34
CA ALA A 31 -0.82 -12.20 21.97
C ALA A 31 -1.13 -12.50 20.49
N ALA A 32 -2.31 -12.09 20.01
CA ALA A 32 -2.66 -12.24 18.60
C ALA A 32 -1.83 -11.32 17.69
N ALA A 33 -1.44 -10.13 18.16
CA ALA A 33 -0.49 -9.27 17.45
C ALA A 33 0.87 -9.95 17.26
N SER A 34 1.46 -10.54 18.31
CA SER A 34 2.73 -11.28 18.19
C SER A 34 2.62 -12.44 17.21
N ALA A 35 1.56 -13.26 17.32
CA ALA A 35 1.35 -14.39 16.42
C ALA A 35 1.17 -13.96 14.95
N LEU A 36 0.46 -12.84 14.72
CA LEU A 36 0.27 -12.27 13.39
C LEU A 36 1.61 -11.76 12.82
N LEU A 37 2.40 -11.04 13.61
CA LEU A 37 3.71 -10.53 13.20
C LEU A 37 4.65 -11.67 12.78
N GLU A 38 4.69 -12.75 13.55
CA GLU A 38 5.48 -13.92 13.19
C GLU A 38 4.99 -14.60 11.91
N ALA A 39 3.67 -14.71 11.73
CA ALA A 39 3.09 -15.29 10.52
C ALA A 39 3.42 -14.46 9.28
N LEU A 40 3.31 -13.13 9.37
CA LEU A 40 3.64 -12.20 8.30
C LEU A 40 5.14 -12.27 7.95
N ALA A 41 6.01 -12.31 8.96
CA ALA A 41 7.45 -12.47 8.76
C ALA A 41 7.79 -13.79 8.03
N ARG A 42 7.18 -14.92 8.43
CA ARG A 42 7.34 -16.21 7.74
C ARG A 42 6.80 -16.18 6.30
N ALA A 43 5.78 -15.39 6.03
CA ALA A 43 5.22 -15.19 4.69
C ALA A 43 6.07 -14.24 3.81
N GLY A 44 7.17 -13.70 4.33
CA GLY A 44 8.06 -12.81 3.59
C GLY A 44 7.64 -11.34 3.61
N VAL A 45 6.68 -10.96 4.45
CA VAL A 45 6.34 -9.54 4.67
C VAL A 45 7.48 -8.89 5.44
N ARG A 46 8.15 -7.93 4.81
CA ARG A 46 9.34 -7.26 5.38
C ARG A 46 9.04 -5.87 5.90
N SER A 47 7.85 -5.34 5.65
CA SER A 47 7.45 -4.01 6.06
C SER A 47 5.96 -3.98 6.39
N LEU A 48 5.62 -3.26 7.46
CA LEU A 48 4.26 -3.16 7.99
C LEU A 48 3.79 -1.73 7.90
N MET A 49 2.54 -1.55 7.51
CA MET A 49 1.84 -0.28 7.64
C MET A 49 0.96 -0.33 8.89
N LEU A 50 1.26 0.50 9.88
CA LEU A 50 0.50 0.65 11.12
C LEU A 50 -0.49 1.82 10.98
N PHE A 51 -1.78 1.55 11.17
CA PHE A 51 -2.81 2.58 11.21
C PHE A 51 -2.85 3.21 12.61
N GLY A 52 -2.34 4.42 12.74
CA GLY A 52 -2.44 5.20 13.97
C GLY A 52 -2.23 6.67 13.67
N SER A 53 -3.02 7.53 14.29
CA SER A 53 -2.86 8.99 14.30
C SER A 53 -1.65 9.41 15.14
N ALA A 54 -0.51 8.72 14.98
CA ALA A 54 0.71 9.05 15.69
C ALA A 54 1.14 10.44 15.21
N ALA A 55 1.12 11.41 16.12
CA ALA A 55 1.69 12.72 15.88
C ALA A 55 3.15 12.50 15.43
N PHE A 56 3.44 12.88 14.19
CA PHE A 56 4.76 12.70 13.59
C PHE A 56 5.88 13.36 14.44
N ALA A 57 5.56 14.39 15.23
CA ALA A 57 6.54 15.24 15.92
C ALA A 57 7.56 14.52 16.84
N GLU A 58 7.25 13.35 17.41
CA GLU A 58 8.05 12.71 18.47
C GLU A 58 8.33 11.21 18.22
N GLN A 59 8.37 10.75 16.96
CA GLN A 59 8.61 9.34 16.65
C GLN A 59 10.10 9.05 16.35
N PRO A 60 10.81 8.24 17.17
CA PRO A 60 12.21 7.88 16.92
C PRO A 60 12.37 6.85 15.80
N THR A 61 11.28 6.20 15.39
CA THR A 61 11.25 5.19 14.35
C THR A 61 10.92 5.78 12.97
N PRO A 62 11.57 5.30 11.90
CA PRO A 62 11.21 5.68 10.53
C PRO A 62 9.75 5.33 10.20
N VAL A 63 9.04 6.23 9.54
CA VAL A 63 7.62 6.04 9.16
C VAL A 63 7.41 6.29 7.66
N VAL A 64 6.38 5.64 7.11
CA VAL A 64 5.83 5.92 5.78
C VAL A 64 4.48 6.62 5.97
N ALA A 65 4.36 7.85 5.49
CA ALA A 65 3.09 8.58 5.53
C ALA A 65 2.10 7.94 4.56
N TYR A 66 0.85 7.76 4.98
CA TYR A 66 -0.18 7.14 4.15
C TYR A 66 -1.35 8.10 3.89
N ASN A 67 -1.57 8.42 2.62
CA ASN A 67 -2.77 9.16 2.19
C ASN A 67 -3.81 8.18 1.62
N MET A 68 -4.93 8.02 2.35
CA MET A 68 -6.07 7.21 1.92
C MET A 68 -7.39 7.95 2.19
N PRO A 69 -7.73 8.96 1.36
CA PRO A 69 -8.89 9.84 1.57
C PRO A 69 -10.24 9.12 1.70
N ARG A 70 -10.33 7.86 1.26
CA ARG A 70 -11.52 7.02 1.46
C ARG A 70 -11.84 6.73 2.93
N TYR A 71 -10.84 6.75 3.83
CA TYR A 71 -11.01 6.40 5.24
C TYR A 71 -10.33 7.39 6.20
N SER A 72 -9.73 8.46 5.69
CA SER A 72 -9.08 9.52 6.46
C SER A 72 -9.31 10.88 5.81
N ASN A 73 -8.94 11.95 6.52
CA ASN A 73 -8.82 13.26 5.89
C ASN A 73 -7.70 13.20 4.81
N PRO A 74 -7.90 13.83 3.64
CA PRO A 74 -6.88 13.87 2.60
C PRO A 74 -5.70 14.74 3.04
N LEU A 75 -4.49 14.31 2.71
CA LEU A 75 -3.31 15.15 2.78
C LEU A 75 -3.27 16.07 1.54
N THR A 76 -3.19 17.38 1.77
CA THR A 76 -3.02 18.37 0.71
C THR A 76 -1.56 18.42 0.25
N PRO A 77 -1.24 19.02 -0.91
CA PRO A 77 0.13 19.26 -1.35
C PRO A 77 1.00 19.93 -0.27
N GLU A 78 0.46 20.92 0.43
CA GLU A 78 1.15 21.68 1.48
C GLU A 78 1.45 20.80 2.69
N LEU A 79 0.47 19.99 3.12
CA LEU A 79 0.67 19.02 4.20
C LEU A 79 1.71 17.97 3.83
N PHE A 80 1.76 17.54 2.56
CA PHE A 80 2.82 16.63 2.11
C PHE A 80 4.19 17.27 2.18
N ASP A 81 4.32 18.56 1.83
CA ASP A 81 5.59 19.27 1.96
C ASP A 81 6.04 19.35 3.42
N GLU A 82 5.13 19.64 4.35
CA GLU A 82 5.41 19.64 5.79
C GLU A 82 5.81 18.25 6.30
N VAL A 83 5.06 17.21 5.92
CA VAL A 83 5.32 15.81 6.29
C VAL A 83 6.66 15.33 5.74
N LEU A 84 6.99 15.64 4.49
CA LEU A 84 8.25 15.26 3.85
C LEU A 84 9.46 16.05 4.38
N ALA A 85 9.24 17.19 5.03
CA ALA A 85 10.30 17.90 5.75
C ALA A 85 10.72 17.20 7.05
N MET A 86 9.91 16.28 7.58
CA MET A 86 10.18 15.59 8.83
C MET A 86 11.25 14.50 8.66
N PRO A 87 12.37 14.52 9.42
CA PRO A 87 13.51 13.61 9.20
C PRO A 87 13.18 12.11 9.30
N HIS A 88 12.22 11.75 10.15
CA HIS A 88 11.82 10.37 10.39
C HIS A 88 10.79 9.85 9.36
N VAL A 89 10.20 10.70 8.51
CA VAL A 89 9.28 10.28 7.44
C VAL A 89 10.08 9.81 6.23
N VAL A 90 10.35 8.52 6.13
CA VAL A 90 11.22 7.95 5.08
C VAL A 90 10.45 7.52 3.84
N GLY A 91 9.12 7.62 3.82
CA GLY A 91 8.38 7.36 2.59
C GLY A 91 6.97 7.91 2.60
N VAL A 92 6.34 7.85 1.44
CA VAL A 92 4.93 8.17 1.25
C VAL A 92 4.27 7.05 0.47
N LYS A 93 3.07 6.66 0.89
CA LYS A 93 2.14 5.88 0.10
C LYS A 93 0.92 6.73 -0.21
N ASP A 94 0.55 6.82 -1.47
CA ASP A 94 -0.68 7.50 -1.89
C ASP A 94 -1.66 6.52 -2.51
N SER A 95 -2.90 6.49 -2.01
CA SER A 95 -4.03 5.71 -2.57
C SER A 95 -5.20 6.63 -2.94
N SER A 96 -4.95 7.93 -3.11
CA SER A 96 -5.98 8.91 -3.48
C SER A 96 -6.52 8.66 -4.89
N GLY A 97 -5.65 8.21 -5.80
CA GLY A 97 -5.96 8.08 -7.23
C GLY A 97 -5.85 9.40 -8.00
N ASP A 98 -5.44 10.49 -7.35
CA ASP A 98 -5.16 11.78 -7.98
C ASP A 98 -3.72 11.81 -8.47
N LEU A 99 -3.54 11.71 -9.79
CA LEU A 99 -2.20 11.72 -10.41
C LEU A 99 -1.49 13.07 -10.32
N ALA A 100 -2.22 14.18 -10.20
CA ALA A 100 -1.60 15.50 -10.04
C ALA A 100 -1.01 15.65 -8.63
N LEU A 101 -1.78 15.25 -7.60
CA LEU A 101 -1.28 15.14 -6.23
C LEU A 101 -0.10 14.16 -6.15
N PHE A 102 -0.21 13.01 -6.81
CA PHE A 102 0.86 12.02 -6.85
C PHE A 102 2.16 12.60 -7.44
N GLY A 103 2.06 13.32 -8.56
CA GLY A 103 3.20 14.00 -9.18
C GLY A 103 3.85 15.03 -8.24
N HIS A 104 3.05 15.80 -7.49
CA HIS A 104 3.56 16.71 -6.46
C HIS A 104 4.35 15.96 -5.39
N VAL A 105 3.80 14.87 -4.86
CA VAL A 105 4.45 14.02 -3.85
C VAL A 105 5.77 13.46 -4.34
N VAL A 106 5.81 12.93 -5.58
CA VAL A 106 7.05 12.42 -6.18
C VAL A 106 8.08 13.55 -6.27
N ALA A 107 7.72 14.70 -6.85
CA ALA A 107 8.62 15.84 -6.97
C ALA A 107 9.17 16.29 -5.59
N ALA A 108 8.31 16.34 -4.57
CA ALA A 108 8.68 16.70 -3.22
C ALA A 108 9.65 15.68 -2.59
N ALA A 109 9.36 14.39 -2.71
CA ALA A 109 10.22 13.32 -2.22
C ALA A 109 11.60 13.32 -2.88
N ARG A 110 11.70 13.68 -4.17
CA ARG A 110 13.00 13.75 -4.87
C ARG A 110 13.93 14.85 -4.36
N ARG A 111 13.41 15.85 -3.64
CA ARG A 111 14.25 16.85 -2.96
C ARG A 111 15.02 16.27 -1.77
N ARG A 112 14.64 15.08 -1.29
CA ARG A 112 15.25 14.46 -0.11
C ARG A 112 15.75 13.03 -0.42
N PRO A 113 17.08 12.80 -0.47
CA PRO A 113 17.63 11.46 -0.66
C PRO A 113 17.10 10.48 0.40
N GLY A 114 16.83 9.24 -0.02
CA GLY A 114 16.35 8.18 0.87
C GLY A 114 14.85 8.20 1.15
N VAL A 115 14.06 9.07 0.51
CA VAL A 115 12.59 9.00 0.56
C VAL A 115 12.05 8.15 -0.59
N GLY A 116 11.22 7.16 -0.25
CA GLY A 116 10.48 6.34 -1.21
C GLY A 116 9.04 6.81 -1.41
N VAL A 117 8.48 6.62 -2.61
CA VAL A 117 7.06 6.89 -2.90
C VAL A 117 6.39 5.65 -3.50
N SER A 118 5.22 5.23 -3.00
CA SER A 118 4.44 4.13 -3.57
C SER A 118 3.00 4.53 -3.95
N GLN A 119 2.49 3.89 -5.00
CA GLN A 119 1.12 4.07 -5.51
C GLN A 119 0.24 2.90 -5.05
N GLY A 120 -0.89 3.19 -4.40
CA GLY A 120 -1.82 2.18 -3.86
C GLY A 120 -3.27 2.23 -4.39
N SER A 121 -3.56 3.03 -5.40
CA SER A 121 -4.80 3.05 -6.17
C SER A 121 -4.70 2.07 -7.36
N GLU A 122 -5.51 1.02 -7.33
CA GLU A 122 -5.49 -0.07 -8.33
C GLU A 122 -5.59 0.42 -9.78
N THR A 123 -6.36 1.48 -10.02
CA THR A 123 -6.55 2.05 -11.37
C THR A 123 -5.38 2.88 -11.86
N GLN A 124 -4.45 3.25 -10.97
CA GLN A 124 -3.34 4.15 -11.25
C GLN A 124 -1.97 3.52 -11.03
N LEU A 125 -1.88 2.20 -10.80
CA LEU A 125 -0.60 1.54 -10.49
C LEU A 125 0.45 1.72 -11.60
N VAL A 126 0.05 1.52 -12.87
CA VAL A 126 0.95 1.68 -14.02
C VAL A 126 1.34 3.15 -14.20
N ALA A 127 0.36 4.05 -14.22
CA ALA A 127 0.61 5.49 -14.32
C ALA A 127 1.48 6.02 -13.17
N GLY A 128 1.35 5.45 -11.97
CA GLY A 128 2.19 5.76 -10.83
C GLY A 128 3.65 5.37 -11.04
N LEU A 129 3.91 4.15 -11.56
CA LEU A 129 5.26 3.72 -11.92
C LEU A 129 5.87 4.61 -13.00
N GLU A 130 5.12 4.92 -14.06
CA GLU A 130 5.54 5.85 -15.11
C GLU A 130 5.79 7.27 -14.55
N GLY A 131 5.00 7.68 -13.57
CA GLY A 131 5.13 8.94 -12.83
C GLY A 131 6.25 8.95 -11.77
N GLY A 132 7.04 7.87 -11.67
CA GLY A 132 8.23 7.82 -10.82
C GLY A 132 8.02 7.23 -9.42
N ALA A 133 6.96 6.45 -9.21
CA ALA A 133 6.81 5.62 -8.01
C ALA A 133 8.00 4.65 -7.85
N ASP A 134 8.47 4.47 -6.62
CA ASP A 134 9.49 3.49 -6.26
C ASP A 134 8.88 2.09 -6.02
N GLY A 135 7.54 1.99 -5.94
CA GLY A 135 6.82 0.72 -5.79
C GLY A 135 5.30 0.87 -5.91
N ILE A 136 4.60 -0.27 -5.94
CA ILE A 136 3.13 -0.34 -5.98
C ILE A 136 2.59 -1.21 -4.85
N GLU A 137 1.43 -0.86 -4.31
CA GLU A 137 0.75 -1.63 -3.28
C GLU A 137 -0.72 -1.85 -3.67
N ALA A 138 -1.00 -3.00 -4.27
CA ALA A 138 -2.36 -3.38 -4.65
C ALA A 138 -3.07 -4.08 -3.49
N ALA A 139 -4.33 -3.71 -3.23
CA ALA A 139 -5.18 -4.50 -2.36
C ALA A 139 -5.63 -5.76 -3.12
N LEU A 140 -5.13 -6.93 -2.72
CA LEU A 140 -5.62 -8.18 -3.29
C LEU A 140 -7.04 -8.44 -2.80
N ARG A 141 -8.04 -8.13 -3.63
CA ARG A 141 -9.40 -8.64 -3.41
C ARG A 141 -9.35 -10.17 -3.51
N PRO A 142 -9.87 -10.93 -2.53
CA PRO A 142 -10.03 -12.37 -2.68
C PRO A 142 -10.81 -12.63 -3.96
N ALA A 143 -10.30 -13.52 -4.82
CA ALA A 143 -11.04 -13.96 -5.98
C ALA A 143 -12.41 -14.47 -5.50
N ARG A 144 -13.49 -13.81 -5.92
CA ARG A 144 -14.82 -14.40 -5.74
C ARG A 144 -14.78 -15.72 -6.48
N SER A 145 -14.95 -16.84 -5.77
CA SER A 145 -15.14 -18.13 -6.43
C SER A 145 -16.26 -17.94 -7.44
N ALA A 146 -16.01 -18.24 -8.72
CA ALA A 146 -17.04 -18.29 -9.75
C ALA A 146 -17.98 -19.47 -9.46
N ARG A 147 -18.80 -19.34 -8.42
CA ARG A 147 -19.93 -20.20 -8.10
C ARG A 147 -21.10 -19.28 -7.82
N GLY A 148 -21.92 -19.04 -8.85
CA GLY A 148 -23.17 -18.29 -8.66
C GLY A 148 -23.66 -17.42 -9.81
N GLN A 149 -23.06 -17.44 -11.00
CA GLN A 149 -23.71 -16.88 -12.19
C GLN A 149 -23.94 -18.01 -13.19
N GLY A 150 -25.18 -18.48 -13.24
CA GLY A 150 -25.64 -19.44 -14.22
C GLY A 150 -25.38 -18.90 -15.62
N ARG A 151 -24.56 -19.61 -16.40
CA ARG A 151 -24.43 -19.37 -17.84
C ARG A 151 -25.65 -20.04 -18.49
N PRO A 152 -26.53 -19.32 -19.21
CA PRO A 152 -27.52 -19.99 -20.05
C PRO A 152 -26.78 -20.73 -21.18
N GLY A 153 -27.23 -21.94 -21.46
CA GLY A 153 -26.55 -22.91 -22.30
C GLY A 153 -26.21 -22.39 -23.70
N LEU A 154 -24.97 -22.65 -24.12
CA LEU A 154 -24.55 -22.61 -25.51
C LEU A 154 -24.23 -24.03 -25.93
N THR A 155 -25.27 -24.77 -26.32
CA THR A 155 -25.12 -25.94 -27.19
C THR A 155 -25.13 -25.40 -28.61
N GLN A 156 -23.99 -25.29 -29.28
CA GLN A 156 -23.92 -25.40 -30.73
C GLN A 156 -22.60 -26.06 -31.16
N ALA A 157 -22.76 -26.97 -32.11
CA ALA A 157 -21.83 -28.02 -32.50
C ALA A 157 -20.64 -27.50 -33.33
N LEU A 158 -19.51 -28.19 -33.22
CA LEU A 158 -18.37 -28.05 -34.12
C LEU A 158 -18.73 -28.62 -35.51
N PRO A 159 -18.48 -27.92 -36.62
CA PRO A 159 -18.69 -28.48 -37.95
C PRO A 159 -17.59 -29.49 -38.29
N THR A 160 -17.97 -30.71 -38.68
CA THR A 160 -17.06 -31.71 -39.26
C THR A 160 -16.89 -31.43 -40.75
N ALA A 161 -15.73 -30.92 -41.15
CA ALA A 161 -15.29 -30.96 -42.54
C ALA A 161 -14.39 -32.19 -42.74
N PRO A 162 -14.55 -32.97 -43.84
CA PRO A 162 -13.60 -34.04 -44.16
C PRO A 162 -12.33 -33.43 -44.79
N LEU A 163 -11.17 -33.95 -44.38
CA LEU A 163 -9.89 -33.67 -45.05
C LEU A 163 -9.74 -34.58 -46.28
N PRO A 164 -8.97 -34.16 -47.31
CA PRO A 164 -8.70 -34.96 -48.51
C PRO A 164 -7.91 -36.24 -48.24
#